data_AF-A0A4W3HBR5-F1
#
_entry.id   AF-A0A4W3HBR5-F1
#
_cell.length_a   1.000
_cell.length_b   1.000
_cell.length_c   1.000
_cell.angle_alpha   90.00
_cell.angle_beta   90.00
_cell.angle_gamma   90.00
#
_symmetry.space_group_name_H-M   'P 1'
#
loop_
_entity.id
_entity.type
_entity.pdbx_description
1 polymer ?
#
loop_
_entity_poly.entity_id
_entity_poly.type
_entity_poly.pdbx_seq_one_letter_code
_entity_poly.pdbx_strand_id
1 'polypeptide(L)'
;MSSLVPEWVIPIISTIGPELDEFFPYPYSAELRGVCKAIGISIGEGILLNFVYEATAFCTSIVAQDTKGNIYHGRNLDYSFGESLRKLIVELQFEANGQIIYTGTTAVGYLGLWTGQRPNKFTISGNERDKGHWWRNAIAAFWKRSSPVSWLIRDTLLEAENFEAAKWKLAKSPIIADVYYILGGVNPNEGVVITRNRDGPVDIWPLMTVIKQWYRVETNYDHWTTPPPSCDRRTPAIKALNATGQDKINLDTLFHVSRNGKPFYSFIYFIL
;
A
#
# COMPACT_ATOMS: atom_id res chain seq x y z
N MET A 1 18.95 7.00 12.11
CA MET A 1 19.04 6.62 10.67
C MET A 1 19.96 5.43 10.43
N SER A 2 21.05 5.22 11.19
CA SER A 2 22.02 4.13 10.92
C SER A 2 21.53 2.69 11.15
N SER A 3 20.42 2.46 11.85
CA SER A 3 19.89 1.10 12.09
C SER A 3 18.97 0.57 10.97
N LEU A 4 18.45 1.44 10.11
CA LEU A 4 17.50 1.08 9.05
C LEU A 4 18.14 1.06 7.66
N VAL A 5 19.27 1.75 7.49
CA VAL A 5 19.97 1.93 6.22
C VAL A 5 21.42 1.51 6.41
N PRO A 6 21.90 0.44 5.75
CA PRO A 6 23.31 0.08 5.79
C PRO A 6 24.19 1.26 5.40
N GLU A 7 25.26 1.50 6.15
CA GLU A 7 26.14 2.66 5.96
C GLU A 7 26.71 2.76 4.53
N TRP A 8 26.89 1.62 3.86
CA TRP A 8 27.38 1.57 2.47
C TRP A 8 26.39 2.13 1.43
N VAL A 9 25.10 2.26 1.76
CA VAL A 9 24.06 2.78 0.85
C VAL A 9 24.13 4.31 0.77
N ILE A 10 24.54 4.98 1.85
CA ILE A 10 24.56 6.45 1.95
C ILE A 10 25.49 7.10 0.88
N PRO A 11 26.74 6.62 0.67
CA PRO A 11 27.61 7.14 -0.38
C PRO A 11 27.03 6.95 -1.78
N ILE A 12 26.42 5.79 -2.06
CA ILE A 12 25.85 5.47 -3.38
C ILE A 12 24.69 6.41 -3.72
N ILE A 13 23.78 6.63 -2.76
CA ILE A 13 22.65 7.56 -2.92
C ILE A 13 23.14 8.99 -3.12
N SER A 14 24.24 9.38 -2.48
CA SER A 14 24.82 10.72 -2.64
C SER A 14 25.35 10.97 -4.06
N THR A 15 25.82 9.93 -4.77
CA THR A 15 26.21 10.00 -6.19
C THR A 15 25.05 10.00 -7.18
N ILE A 16 23.82 9.70 -6.75
CA ILE A 16 22.64 9.57 -7.66
C ILE A 16 21.97 10.93 -7.97
N GLY A 17 22.25 11.97 -7.18
CA GLY A 17 21.64 13.30 -7.36
C GLY A 17 21.70 13.84 -8.81
N PRO A 18 22.82 13.73 -9.54
CA PRO A 18 22.95 14.13 -10.94
C PRO A 18 22.16 13.26 -11.93
N GLU A 19 21.98 11.97 -11.66
CA GLU A 19 21.32 10.99 -12.54
C GLU A 19 19.87 10.69 -12.13
N LEU A 20 19.31 11.49 -11.20
CA LEU A 20 17.98 11.25 -10.62
C LEU A 20 16.90 10.95 -11.66
N ASP A 21 16.90 11.68 -12.78
CA ASP A 21 15.89 11.55 -13.85
C ASP A 21 15.99 10.22 -14.62
N GLU A 22 17.11 9.50 -14.54
CA GLU A 22 17.24 8.16 -15.10
C GLU A 22 16.61 7.07 -14.21
N PHE A 23 16.55 7.33 -12.91
CA PHE A 23 16.05 6.37 -11.91
C PHE A 23 14.63 6.67 -11.44
N PHE A 24 14.25 7.95 -11.44
CA PHE A 24 12.95 8.44 -11.00
C PHE A 24 12.29 9.08 -12.24
N PRO A 25 11.43 8.36 -12.97
CA PRO A 25 10.78 8.93 -14.14
C PRO A 25 9.89 10.10 -13.73
N TYR A 26 9.64 11.01 -14.68
CA TYR A 26 8.61 12.04 -14.49
C TYR A 26 7.26 11.38 -14.13
N PRO A 27 6.50 11.91 -13.14
CA PRO A 27 6.73 13.16 -12.42
C PRO A 27 7.60 13.05 -11.15
N TYR A 28 7.99 11.84 -10.74
CA TYR A 28 8.60 11.57 -9.44
C TYR A 28 9.91 12.30 -9.20
N SER A 29 10.79 12.44 -10.21
CA SER A 29 12.03 13.21 -10.05
C SER A 29 11.77 14.70 -9.80
N ALA A 30 10.84 15.29 -10.56
CA ALA A 30 10.48 16.70 -10.45
C ALA A 30 9.83 16.99 -9.07
N GLU A 31 8.92 16.12 -8.64
CA GLU A 31 8.31 16.21 -7.32
C GLU A 31 9.34 16.05 -6.21
N LEU A 32 10.27 15.09 -6.32
CA LEU A 32 11.33 14.91 -5.33
C LEU A 32 12.17 16.18 -5.18
N ARG A 33 12.59 16.79 -6.29
CA ARG A 33 13.34 18.05 -6.27
C ARG A 33 12.55 19.17 -5.59
N GLY A 34 11.26 19.29 -5.91
CA GLY A 34 10.37 20.29 -5.31
C GLY A 34 10.20 20.11 -3.80
N VAL A 35 9.90 18.87 -3.38
CA VAL A 35 9.74 18.49 -1.97
C VAL A 35 11.02 18.74 -1.19
N CYS A 36 12.17 18.24 -1.67
CA CYS A 36 13.46 18.42 -1.00
C CYS A 36 13.80 19.90 -0.82
N LYS A 37 13.57 20.73 -1.85
CA LYS A 37 13.75 22.18 -1.76
C LYS A 37 12.83 22.82 -0.72
N ALA A 38 11.57 22.40 -0.66
CA ALA A 38 10.58 22.98 0.26
C ALA A 38 10.87 22.64 1.74
N ILE A 39 11.33 21.43 2.02
CA ILE A 39 11.60 20.97 3.40
C ILE A 39 13.07 21.15 3.83
N GLY A 40 13.95 21.58 2.91
CA GLY A 40 15.35 21.90 3.21
C GLY A 40 16.26 20.68 3.39
N ILE A 41 16.01 19.59 2.67
CA ILE A 41 16.88 18.39 2.67
C ILE A 41 17.57 18.19 1.32
N SER A 42 18.65 17.43 1.30
CA SER A 42 19.33 17.02 0.07
C SER A 42 18.50 16.02 -0.74
N ILE A 43 18.77 15.91 -2.05
CA ILE A 43 18.15 14.90 -2.91
C ILE A 43 18.42 13.48 -2.38
N GLY A 44 19.64 13.23 -1.90
CA GLY A 44 19.99 11.92 -1.34
C GLY A 44 19.16 11.56 -0.10
N GLU A 45 18.94 12.51 0.80
CA GLU A 45 18.04 12.32 1.95
C GLU A 45 16.60 12.08 1.51
N GLY A 46 16.11 12.79 0.49
CA GLY A 46 14.77 12.59 -0.08
C GLY A 46 14.59 11.20 -0.72
N ILE A 47 15.59 10.73 -1.47
CA ILE A 47 15.61 9.35 -2.02
C ILE A 47 15.52 8.35 -0.87
N LEU A 48 16.37 8.53 0.14
CA LEU A 48 16.41 7.62 1.29
C LEU A 48 15.08 7.57 2.04
N LEU A 49 14.47 8.73 2.28
CA LEU A 49 13.17 8.84 2.90
C LEU A 49 12.13 8.02 2.13
N ASN A 50 12.11 8.12 0.79
CA ASN A 50 11.17 7.38 -0.04
C ASN A 50 11.44 5.86 -0.04
N PHE A 51 12.68 5.40 0.08
CA PHE A 51 12.98 3.96 0.19
C PHE A 51 12.68 3.37 1.57
N VAL A 52 12.84 4.12 2.67
CA VAL A 52 12.56 3.62 4.02
C VAL A 52 11.09 3.23 4.19
N TYR A 53 10.19 4.00 3.57
CA TYR A 53 8.75 3.68 3.58
C TYR A 53 8.39 2.40 2.81
N GLU A 54 9.27 1.92 1.93
CA GLU A 54 9.06 0.70 1.14
C GLU A 54 9.43 -0.59 1.88
N ALA A 55 10.14 -0.52 3.02
CA ALA A 55 10.90 -1.65 3.56
C ALA A 55 10.58 -2.04 5.02
N THR A 56 9.58 -1.42 5.66
CA THR A 56 9.39 -1.53 7.12
C THR A 56 7.93 -1.50 7.61
N ALA A 57 6.97 -1.86 6.76
CA ALA A 57 5.54 -1.65 7.03
C ALA A 57 4.83 -2.94 7.45
N PHE A 58 4.33 -2.97 8.68
CA PHE A 58 3.34 -3.95 9.09
C PHE A 58 1.95 -3.45 8.69
N CYS A 59 1.14 -4.34 8.12
CA CYS A 59 -0.10 -3.95 7.47
C CYS A 59 -1.21 -4.96 7.77
N THR A 60 -2.44 -4.49 7.97
CA THR A 60 -3.64 -5.32 7.89
C THR A 60 -4.61 -4.63 6.97
N SER A 61 -5.15 -5.35 5.99
CA SER A 61 -6.07 -4.81 4.99
C SER A 61 -7.22 -5.77 4.80
N ILE A 62 -8.43 -5.22 4.73
CA ILE A 62 -9.67 -5.97 4.64
C ILE A 62 -10.50 -5.37 3.50
N VAL A 63 -10.92 -6.23 2.58
CA VAL A 63 -11.97 -5.93 1.60
C VAL A 63 -13.15 -6.85 1.86
N ALA A 64 -14.34 -6.29 2.00
CA ALA A 64 -15.55 -7.02 2.37
C ALA A 64 -16.76 -6.55 1.55
N GLN A 65 -17.76 -7.42 1.42
CA GLN A 65 -19.03 -7.12 0.77
C GLN A 65 -20.19 -7.40 1.72
N ASP A 66 -21.12 -6.46 1.88
CA ASP A 66 -22.36 -6.71 2.62
C ASP A 66 -23.39 -7.54 1.83
N THR A 67 -24.54 -7.79 2.44
CA THR A 67 -25.65 -8.54 1.83
C THR A 67 -26.37 -7.77 0.72
N LYS A 68 -26.14 -6.46 0.57
CA LYS A 68 -26.70 -5.61 -0.49
C LYS A 68 -25.76 -5.49 -1.69
N GLY A 69 -24.53 -5.98 -1.57
CA GLY A 69 -23.53 -5.92 -2.63
C GLY A 69 -22.59 -4.72 -2.53
N ASN A 70 -22.66 -3.92 -1.47
CA ASN A 70 -21.74 -2.79 -1.27
C ASN A 70 -20.37 -3.31 -0.86
N ILE A 71 -19.31 -2.69 -1.39
CA ILE A 71 -17.92 -3.01 -1.07
C ILE A 71 -17.42 -2.06 0.02
N TYR A 72 -16.72 -2.61 1.00
CA TYR A 72 -16.05 -1.87 2.08
C TYR A 72 -14.57 -2.24 2.09
N HIS A 73 -13.71 -1.23 2.13
CA HIS A 73 -12.27 -1.42 2.18
C HIS A 73 -11.70 -0.62 3.36
N GLY A 74 -11.05 -1.34 4.27
CA GLY A 74 -10.44 -0.77 5.47
C GLY A 74 -9.06 -1.33 5.70
N ARG A 75 -8.16 -0.50 6.26
CA ARG A 75 -6.77 -0.91 6.45
C ARG A 75 -6.11 -0.26 7.67
N ASN A 76 -5.18 -0.97 8.29
CA ASN A 76 -4.24 -0.50 9.31
C ASN A 76 -2.82 -0.45 8.76
N LEU A 77 -2.19 0.72 8.82
CA LEU A 77 -0.76 0.89 8.54
C LEU A 77 -0.01 0.99 9.86
N ASP A 78 1.00 0.14 10.06
CA ASP A 78 1.75 0.05 11.30
C ASP A 78 3.26 0.21 10.99
N TYR A 79 3.92 1.17 11.64
CA TYR A 79 5.37 1.33 11.61
C TYR A 79 5.93 1.29 13.02
N SER A 80 7.14 0.76 13.18
CA SER A 80 7.85 0.73 14.47
C SER A 80 8.15 2.13 15.02
N PHE A 81 8.20 3.15 14.15
CA PHE A 81 8.38 4.57 14.48
C PHE A 81 7.08 5.39 14.35
N GLY A 82 5.93 4.74 14.56
CA GLY A 82 4.59 5.30 14.33
C GLY A 82 4.27 6.62 15.05
N GLU A 83 4.83 6.87 16.25
CA GLU A 83 4.58 8.11 17.00
C GLU A 83 5.07 9.36 16.27
N SER A 84 6.25 9.29 15.66
CA SER A 84 6.81 10.38 14.86
C SER A 84 6.08 10.49 13.52
N LEU A 85 5.80 9.34 12.89
CA LEU A 85 5.15 9.29 11.58
C LEU A 85 3.74 9.88 11.62
N ARG A 86 2.99 9.69 12.73
CA ARG A 86 1.62 10.21 12.92
C ARG A 86 1.48 11.69 12.62
N LYS A 87 2.47 12.48 13.02
CA LYS A 87 2.46 13.94 12.86
C LYS A 87 2.70 14.38 11.41
N LEU A 88 3.15 13.45 10.58
CA LEU A 88 3.46 13.67 9.17
C LEU A 88 2.42 13.04 8.24
N ILE A 89 1.48 12.24 8.75
CA ILE A 89 0.46 11.65 7.90
C ILE A 89 -0.54 12.73 7.46
N VAL A 90 -0.76 12.77 6.15
CA VAL A 90 -1.67 13.68 5.47
C VAL A 90 -2.56 12.89 4.51
N GLU A 91 -3.77 13.39 4.32
CA GLU A 91 -4.63 13.00 3.20
C GLU A 91 -4.49 14.05 2.10
N LEU A 92 -4.17 13.62 0.90
CA LEU A 92 -4.00 14.48 -0.26
C LEU A 92 -5.13 14.22 -1.26
N GLN A 93 -5.70 15.31 -1.78
CA GLN A 93 -6.62 15.29 -2.91
C GLN A 93 -5.84 15.71 -4.16
N PHE A 94 -5.76 14.81 -5.15
CA PHE A 94 -5.08 15.06 -6.41
C PHE A 94 -6.10 15.53 -7.43
N GLU A 95 -6.00 16.79 -7.82
CA GLU A 95 -6.98 17.46 -8.66
C GLU A 95 -6.47 17.75 -10.06
N ALA A 96 -7.37 17.65 -11.04
CA ALA A 96 -7.15 18.19 -12.38
C ALA A 96 -8.40 18.98 -12.79
N ASN A 97 -8.22 20.20 -13.28
CA ASN A 97 -9.32 21.09 -13.69
C ASN A 97 -10.38 21.30 -12.60
N GLY A 98 -9.96 21.39 -11.33
CA GLY A 98 -10.85 21.59 -10.17
C GLY A 98 -11.70 20.37 -9.78
N GLN A 99 -11.37 19.19 -10.31
CA GLN A 99 -12.03 17.93 -9.94
C GLN A 99 -11.02 16.98 -9.29
N ILE A 100 -11.42 16.34 -8.20
CA ILE A 100 -10.64 15.29 -7.54
C ILE A 100 -10.59 14.08 -8.47
N ILE A 101 -9.38 13.74 -8.92
CA ILE A 101 -9.13 12.54 -9.72
C ILE A 101 -8.94 11.33 -8.83
N TYR A 102 -8.18 11.49 -7.75
CA TYR A 102 -7.99 10.48 -6.72
C TYR A 102 -7.57 11.13 -5.39
N THR A 103 -7.76 10.41 -4.30
CA THR A 103 -7.24 10.77 -2.97
C THR A 103 -6.23 9.74 -2.51
N GLY A 104 -5.32 10.15 -1.64
CA GLY A 104 -4.30 9.26 -1.11
C GLY A 104 -3.88 9.65 0.29
N THR A 105 -3.65 8.67 1.14
CA THR A 105 -3.02 8.87 2.45
C THR A 105 -1.53 8.63 2.31
N THR A 106 -0.73 9.61 2.72
CA THR A 106 0.74 9.56 2.65
C THR A 106 1.38 10.28 3.82
N ALA A 107 2.71 10.24 3.90
CA ALA A 107 3.49 11.06 4.82
C ALA A 107 4.09 12.26 4.09
N VAL A 108 4.19 13.41 4.76
CA VAL A 108 4.92 14.58 4.23
C VAL A 108 6.34 14.15 3.82
N GLY A 109 6.70 14.44 2.57
CA GLY A 109 7.99 14.08 1.99
C GLY A 109 8.00 12.77 1.18
N TYR A 110 6.94 11.97 1.27
CA TYR A 110 6.80 10.70 0.54
C TYR A 110 5.96 10.87 -0.72
N LEU A 111 6.48 10.40 -1.85
CA LEU A 111 5.87 10.57 -3.17
C LEU A 111 4.89 9.45 -3.55
N GLY A 112 5.04 8.29 -2.91
CA GLY A 112 4.20 7.12 -3.16
C GLY A 112 2.89 7.15 -2.39
N LEU A 113 1.99 6.21 -2.72
CA LEU A 113 0.76 5.97 -1.98
C LEU A 113 0.67 4.49 -1.58
N TRP A 114 0.53 4.22 -0.29
CA TRP A 114 0.18 2.88 0.22
C TRP A 114 -1.31 2.68 0.37
N THR A 115 -2.08 3.76 0.26
CA THR A 115 -3.52 3.80 0.54
C THR A 115 -4.13 4.93 -0.29
N GLY A 116 -5.20 4.65 -1.03
CA GLY A 116 -5.89 5.68 -1.81
C GLY A 116 -7.18 5.23 -2.49
N GLN A 117 -7.92 6.21 -2.99
CA GLN A 117 -9.23 6.07 -3.60
C GLN A 117 -9.28 6.74 -4.96
N ARG A 118 -9.85 6.07 -5.95
CA ARG A 118 -10.35 6.72 -7.15
C ARG A 118 -11.87 6.83 -7.03
N PRO A 119 -12.44 8.03 -6.82
CA PRO A 119 -13.85 8.21 -6.53
C PRO A 119 -14.76 7.49 -7.53
N ASN A 120 -15.77 6.79 -7.02
CA ASN A 120 -16.76 6.03 -7.80
C ASN A 120 -16.16 4.94 -8.71
N LYS A 121 -14.94 4.48 -8.44
CA LYS A 121 -14.24 3.50 -9.29
C LYS A 121 -13.62 2.36 -8.49
N PHE A 122 -12.65 2.66 -7.62
CA PHE A 122 -11.96 1.64 -6.84
C PHE A 122 -11.10 2.25 -5.72
N THR A 123 -10.67 1.36 -4.82
CA THR A 123 -9.91 1.65 -3.61
C THR A 123 -8.71 0.71 -3.53
N ILE A 124 -7.53 1.21 -3.16
CA ILE A 124 -6.30 0.41 -3.12
C ILE A 124 -5.62 0.55 -1.76
N SER A 125 -5.16 -0.57 -1.20
CA SER A 125 -4.16 -0.60 -0.15
C SER A 125 -3.05 -1.60 -0.48
N GLY A 126 -1.84 -1.31 -0.01
CA GLY A 126 -0.68 -2.19 -0.18
C GLY A 126 -0.16 -2.69 1.17
N ASN A 127 0.23 -3.96 1.20
CA ASN A 127 0.90 -4.58 2.34
C ASN A 127 2.25 -5.14 1.92
N GLU A 128 3.27 -4.93 2.74
CA GLU A 128 4.60 -5.48 2.50
C GLU A 128 4.58 -7.01 2.49
N ARG A 129 5.33 -7.59 1.55
CA ARG A 129 5.60 -9.03 1.49
C ARG A 129 7.10 -9.26 1.60
N ASP A 130 7.58 -9.41 2.81
CA ASP A 130 9.01 -9.62 3.06
C ASP A 130 9.44 -11.04 2.62
N LYS A 131 10.34 -11.11 1.63
CA LYS A 131 10.99 -12.33 1.16
C LYS A 131 12.52 -12.23 1.23
N GLY A 132 13.06 -11.29 2.02
CA GLY A 132 14.49 -11.12 2.24
C GLY A 132 14.95 -9.67 2.12
N HIS A 133 16.28 -9.47 2.06
CA HIS A 133 16.84 -8.16 2.31
C HIS A 133 16.39 -7.05 1.34
N TRP A 134 15.70 -6.04 1.88
CA TRP A 134 15.19 -4.87 1.15
C TRP A 134 16.23 -4.14 0.28
N TRP A 135 17.52 -4.20 0.63
CA TRP A 135 18.60 -3.61 -0.19
C TRP A 135 18.71 -4.27 -1.57
N ARG A 136 18.30 -5.53 -1.73
CA ARG A 136 18.17 -6.18 -3.04
C ARG A 136 17.01 -5.60 -3.85
N ASN A 137 15.98 -5.05 -3.21
CA ASN A 137 14.91 -4.32 -3.87
C ASN A 137 15.42 -2.96 -4.36
N ALA A 138 16.23 -2.27 -3.54
CA ALA A 138 16.91 -1.04 -3.95
C ALA A 138 17.81 -1.29 -5.18
N ILE A 139 18.68 -2.33 -5.16
CA ILE A 139 19.50 -2.70 -6.33
C ILE A 139 18.63 -3.05 -7.55
N ALA A 140 17.51 -3.76 -7.36
CA ALA A 140 16.60 -4.07 -8.47
C ALA A 140 15.92 -2.82 -9.04
N ALA A 141 15.56 -1.84 -8.21
CA ALA A 141 15.10 -0.54 -8.66
C ALA A 141 16.14 0.14 -9.54
N PHE A 142 17.41 0.12 -9.10
CA PHE A 142 18.53 0.72 -9.82
C PHE A 142 18.81 0.01 -11.17
N TRP A 143 18.73 -1.32 -11.25
CA TRP A 143 19.10 -2.05 -12.47
C TRP A 143 17.95 -2.36 -13.43
N LYS A 144 16.74 -2.63 -12.94
CA LYS A 144 15.60 -3.01 -13.78
C LYS A 144 14.69 -1.83 -14.16
N ARG A 145 14.95 -0.62 -13.65
CA ARG A 145 14.08 0.57 -13.82
C ARG A 145 12.60 0.26 -13.54
N SER A 146 12.35 -0.65 -12.60
CA SER A 146 11.00 -1.05 -12.21
C SER A 146 10.44 -0.09 -11.17
N SER A 147 9.10 0.01 -11.08
CA SER A 147 8.46 0.95 -10.16
C SER A 147 8.56 0.50 -8.69
N PRO A 148 8.82 1.42 -7.74
CA PRO A 148 8.43 1.24 -6.35
C PRO A 148 6.96 0.80 -6.24
N VAL A 149 6.63 0.00 -5.23
CA VAL A 149 5.31 -0.62 -5.15
C VAL A 149 4.23 0.41 -4.83
N SER A 150 4.56 1.39 -3.98
CA SER A 150 3.66 2.52 -3.66
C SER A 150 3.44 3.48 -4.83
N TRP A 151 4.40 3.59 -5.76
CA TRP A 151 4.25 4.42 -6.95
C TRP A 151 3.31 3.76 -7.95
N LEU A 152 3.39 2.44 -8.10
CA LEU A 152 2.45 1.72 -8.94
C LEU A 152 1.00 1.89 -8.45
N ILE A 153 0.76 1.95 -7.14
CA ILE A 153 -0.56 2.29 -6.59
C ILE A 153 -0.98 3.69 -7.04
N ARG A 154 -0.11 4.69 -6.89
CA ARG A 154 -0.39 6.08 -7.29
C ARG A 154 -0.68 6.20 -8.80
N ASP A 155 0.16 5.59 -9.64
CA ASP A 155 -0.06 5.55 -11.10
C ASP A 155 -1.36 4.84 -11.45
N THR A 156 -1.72 3.79 -10.70
CA THR A 156 -2.99 3.08 -10.91
C THR A 156 -4.19 3.97 -10.57
N LEU A 157 -4.14 4.73 -9.47
CA LEU A 157 -5.17 5.69 -9.09
C LEU A 157 -5.33 6.80 -10.12
N LEU A 158 -4.23 7.25 -10.73
CA LEU A 158 -4.24 8.26 -11.78
C LEU A 158 -4.77 7.72 -13.12
N GLU A 159 -4.31 6.55 -13.55
CA GLU A 159 -4.48 6.07 -14.93
C GLU A 159 -5.61 5.07 -15.13
N ALA A 160 -5.86 4.17 -14.17
CA ALA A 160 -6.79 3.05 -14.41
C ALA A 160 -8.26 3.48 -14.41
N GLU A 161 -8.99 3.12 -15.46
CA GLU A 161 -10.33 3.63 -15.69
C GLU A 161 -11.41 3.01 -14.78
N ASN A 162 -11.18 1.78 -14.29
CA ASN A 162 -12.12 1.00 -13.50
C ASN A 162 -11.39 -0.10 -12.70
N PHE A 163 -12.13 -0.85 -11.87
CA PHE A 163 -11.61 -1.93 -11.04
C PHE A 163 -10.82 -2.98 -11.83
N GLU A 164 -11.32 -3.42 -12.99
CA GLU A 164 -10.66 -4.48 -13.77
C GLU A 164 -9.32 -4.01 -14.36
N ALA A 165 -9.28 -2.78 -14.89
CA ALA A 165 -8.05 -2.15 -15.35
C ALA A 165 -7.05 -1.98 -14.21
N ALA A 166 -7.51 -1.55 -13.04
CA ALA A 166 -6.67 -1.41 -11.85
C ALA A 166 -6.09 -2.75 -11.40
N LYS A 167 -6.92 -3.80 -11.34
CA LYS A 167 -6.52 -5.17 -11.00
C LYS A 167 -5.39 -5.65 -11.90
N TRP A 168 -5.53 -5.51 -13.22
CA TRP A 168 -4.51 -6.02 -14.14
C TRP A 168 -3.24 -5.15 -14.19
N LYS A 169 -3.36 -3.82 -14.03
CA LYS A 169 -2.19 -2.95 -13.89
C LYS A 169 -1.39 -3.33 -12.64
N LEU A 170 -2.05 -3.51 -11.50
CA LEU A 170 -1.46 -3.96 -10.24
C LEU A 170 -0.93 -5.40 -10.30
N ALA A 171 -1.54 -6.28 -11.09
CA ALA A 171 -1.10 -7.66 -11.22
C ALA A 171 0.14 -7.84 -12.10
N LYS A 172 0.26 -7.05 -13.18
CA LYS A 172 1.22 -7.32 -14.27
C LYS A 172 2.36 -6.31 -14.40
N SER A 173 2.22 -5.09 -13.89
CA SER A 173 3.27 -4.08 -14.04
C SER A 173 4.52 -4.46 -13.22
N PRO A 174 5.74 -4.34 -13.77
CA PRO A 174 6.97 -4.66 -13.05
C PRO A 174 7.16 -3.81 -11.79
N ILE A 175 7.59 -4.44 -10.69
CA ILE A 175 7.85 -3.78 -9.41
C ILE A 175 9.18 -4.22 -8.81
N ILE A 176 9.73 -3.41 -7.90
CA ILE A 176 11.06 -3.63 -7.30
C ILE A 176 11.05 -4.58 -6.09
N ALA A 177 9.88 -4.76 -5.48
CA ALA A 177 9.69 -5.52 -4.25
C ALA A 177 8.41 -6.36 -4.34
N ASP A 178 8.38 -7.44 -3.58
CA ASP A 178 7.17 -8.25 -3.42
C ASP A 178 6.16 -7.49 -2.55
N VAL A 179 4.87 -7.66 -2.84
CA VAL A 179 3.80 -6.89 -2.17
C VAL A 179 2.48 -7.65 -2.25
N TYR A 180 1.55 -7.32 -1.37
CA TYR A 180 0.13 -7.65 -1.54
C TYR A 180 -0.62 -6.37 -1.90
N TYR A 181 -1.36 -6.39 -3.01
CA TYR A 181 -2.31 -5.32 -3.33
C TYR A 181 -3.72 -5.79 -2.99
N ILE A 182 -4.41 -5.03 -2.16
CA ILE A 182 -5.82 -5.22 -1.88
C ILE A 182 -6.57 -4.16 -2.66
N LEU A 183 -7.57 -4.58 -3.42
CA LEU A 183 -8.34 -3.73 -4.30
C LEU A 183 -9.84 -3.97 -4.04
N GLY A 184 -10.60 -2.89 -3.86
CA GLY A 184 -12.07 -2.89 -3.84
C GLY A 184 -12.62 -2.05 -4.99
N GLY A 185 -13.71 -2.48 -5.61
CA GLY A 185 -14.42 -1.73 -6.64
C GLY A 185 -15.76 -1.20 -6.13
N VAL A 186 -16.69 -0.96 -7.05
CA VAL A 186 -18.01 -0.37 -6.74
C VAL A 186 -19.15 -1.35 -6.98
N ASN A 187 -18.89 -2.48 -7.66
CA ASN A 187 -19.89 -3.49 -7.98
C ASN A 187 -19.74 -4.73 -7.07
N PRO A 188 -20.81 -5.54 -6.91
CA PRO A 188 -20.74 -6.80 -6.19
C PRO A 188 -19.63 -7.72 -6.76
N ASN A 189 -18.89 -8.34 -5.85
CA ASN A 189 -17.71 -9.19 -6.06
C ASN A 189 -16.46 -8.46 -6.59
N GLU A 190 -16.48 -7.13 -6.71
CA GLU A 190 -15.26 -6.35 -6.98
C GLU A 190 -14.45 -6.17 -5.68
N GLY A 191 -13.83 -7.25 -5.23
CA GLY A 191 -12.83 -7.20 -4.17
C GLY A 191 -11.80 -8.29 -4.39
N VAL A 192 -10.51 -7.99 -4.22
CA VAL A 192 -9.44 -8.95 -4.52
C VAL A 192 -8.18 -8.65 -3.71
N VAL A 193 -7.47 -9.71 -3.32
CA VAL A 193 -6.08 -9.64 -2.86
C VAL A 193 -5.19 -10.20 -3.96
N ILE A 194 -4.19 -9.42 -4.39
CA ILE A 194 -3.21 -9.81 -5.41
C ILE A 194 -1.89 -10.03 -4.69
N THR A 195 -1.43 -11.28 -4.64
CA THR A 195 -0.10 -11.60 -4.12
C THR A 195 0.91 -11.42 -5.26
N ARG A 196 1.87 -10.51 -5.10
CA ARG A 196 2.83 -10.14 -6.15
C ARG A 196 4.26 -10.56 -5.81
N ASN A 197 4.94 -11.05 -6.84
CA ASN A 197 6.38 -10.93 -6.97
C ASN A 197 6.73 -9.78 -7.92
N ARG A 198 8.02 -9.42 -7.96
CA ARG A 198 8.59 -8.45 -8.91
C ARG A 198 8.09 -8.61 -10.35
N ASP A 199 8.08 -9.83 -10.86
CA ASP A 199 7.82 -10.11 -12.28
C ASP A 199 6.33 -10.45 -12.59
N GLY A 200 5.46 -10.57 -11.58
CA GLY A 200 4.04 -10.87 -11.83
C GLY A 200 3.26 -11.36 -10.61
N PRO A 201 1.99 -11.77 -10.82
CA PRO A 201 1.14 -12.27 -9.74
C PRO A 201 1.51 -13.72 -9.41
N VAL A 202 1.68 -14.00 -8.12
CA VAL A 202 1.75 -15.36 -7.58
C VAL A 202 0.36 -15.93 -7.42
N ASP A 203 -0.58 -15.10 -6.98
CA ASP A 203 -1.98 -15.48 -6.76
C ASP A 203 -2.90 -14.26 -6.89
N ILE A 204 -4.14 -14.51 -7.31
CA ILE A 204 -5.22 -13.54 -7.37
C ILE A 204 -6.41 -14.13 -6.62
N TRP A 205 -6.71 -13.56 -5.45
CA TRP A 205 -7.70 -14.08 -4.50
C TRP A 205 -8.93 -13.17 -4.41
N PRO A 206 -9.93 -13.33 -5.31
CA PRO A 206 -11.11 -12.48 -5.38
C PRO A 206 -12.10 -12.82 -4.27
N LEU A 207 -13.03 -11.91 -3.97
CA LEU A 207 -14.25 -12.23 -3.24
C LEU A 207 -15.07 -13.28 -4.00
N MET A 208 -15.72 -14.18 -3.27
CA MET A 208 -16.54 -15.24 -3.86
C MET A 208 -17.80 -15.43 -3.02
N THR A 209 -18.73 -14.48 -3.13
CA THR A 209 -19.95 -14.48 -2.31
C THR A 209 -20.87 -15.68 -2.55
N VAL A 210 -20.81 -16.29 -3.75
CA VAL A 210 -21.52 -17.53 -4.10
C VAL A 210 -21.20 -18.71 -3.17
N ILE A 211 -19.99 -18.74 -2.59
CA ILE A 211 -19.56 -19.75 -1.60
C ILE A 211 -19.38 -19.13 -0.21
N LYS A 212 -20.12 -18.05 0.08
CA LYS A 212 -20.12 -17.32 1.36
C LYS A 212 -18.75 -16.75 1.76
N GLN A 213 -17.86 -16.52 0.80
CA GLN A 213 -16.58 -15.86 1.03
C GLN A 213 -16.70 -14.36 0.73
N TRP A 214 -17.33 -13.65 1.67
CA TRP A 214 -17.71 -12.23 1.55
C TRP A 214 -16.65 -11.24 2.03
N TYR A 215 -15.49 -11.71 2.48
CA TYR A 215 -14.34 -10.85 2.79
C TYR A 215 -13.01 -11.52 2.42
N ARG A 216 -11.98 -10.68 2.35
CA ARG A 216 -10.57 -11.06 2.35
C ARG A 216 -9.84 -10.27 3.43
N VAL A 217 -8.94 -10.96 4.13
CA VAL A 217 -8.04 -10.36 5.11
C VAL A 217 -6.62 -10.68 4.65
N GLU A 218 -5.85 -9.64 4.39
CA GLU A 218 -4.43 -9.76 4.10
C GLU A 218 -3.62 -9.00 5.15
N THR A 219 -2.50 -9.59 5.57
CA THR A 219 -1.57 -8.98 6.51
C THR A 219 -0.21 -8.85 5.83
N ASN A 220 0.80 -9.61 6.24
CA ASN A 220 2.13 -9.60 5.61
C ASN A 220 2.63 -11.02 5.34
N TYR A 221 1.74 -11.98 5.12
CA TYR A 221 2.10 -13.37 4.88
C TYR A 221 1.08 -14.07 4.00
N ASP A 222 1.58 -14.95 3.14
CA ASP A 222 0.80 -15.58 2.08
C ASP A 222 -0.44 -16.29 2.65
N HIS A 223 -1.60 -16.07 2.03
CA HIS A 223 -2.89 -16.54 2.58
C HIS A 223 -2.97 -18.06 2.74
N TRP A 224 -2.26 -18.82 1.90
CA TRP A 224 -2.15 -20.28 1.94
C TRP A 224 -1.13 -20.81 2.97
N THR A 225 -0.43 -19.93 3.68
CA THR A 225 0.54 -20.31 4.71
C THR A 225 -0.02 -20.11 6.12
N THR A 226 0.53 -20.84 7.10
CA THR A 226 0.23 -20.65 8.52
C THR A 226 0.77 -19.29 8.98
N PRO A 227 -0.01 -18.49 9.75
CA PRO A 227 0.51 -17.27 10.35
C PRO A 227 1.76 -17.54 11.19
N PRO A 228 2.78 -16.66 11.15
CA PRO A 228 3.92 -16.78 12.04
C PRO A 228 3.46 -16.65 13.50
N PRO A 229 3.87 -17.57 14.41
CA PRO A 229 3.41 -17.54 15.81
C PRO A 229 3.70 -16.22 16.54
N SER A 230 4.76 -15.49 16.11
CA SER A 230 5.14 -14.19 16.67
C SER A 230 4.29 -13.02 16.19
N CYS A 231 3.46 -13.19 15.14
CA CYS A 231 2.71 -12.09 14.52
C CYS A 231 1.45 -12.59 13.78
N ASP A 232 0.52 -13.22 14.51
CA ASP A 232 -0.78 -13.63 13.94
C ASP A 232 -1.85 -12.54 14.09
N ARG A 233 -1.91 -11.65 13.10
CA ARG A 233 -2.95 -10.60 13.01
C ARG A 233 -4.15 -11.03 12.15
N ARG A 234 -3.98 -12.01 11.27
CA ARG A 234 -5.04 -12.51 10.38
C ARG A 234 -6.12 -13.26 11.15
N THR A 235 -5.75 -14.17 12.06
CA THR A 235 -6.72 -14.96 12.84
C THR A 235 -7.67 -14.09 13.68
N PRO A 236 -7.21 -13.11 14.48
CA PRO A 236 -8.13 -12.26 15.24
C PRO A 236 -9.04 -11.40 14.34
N ALA A 237 -8.54 -10.91 13.20
CA ALA A 237 -9.36 -10.16 12.23
C ALA A 237 -10.45 -11.04 11.62
N ILE A 238 -10.12 -12.27 11.19
CA ILE A 238 -11.10 -13.27 10.70
C ILE A 238 -12.14 -13.58 11.76
N LYS A 239 -11.72 -13.80 13.02
CA LYS A 239 -12.65 -14.07 14.12
C LYS A 239 -13.61 -12.91 14.36
N ALA A 240 -13.11 -11.68 14.31
CA ALA A 240 -13.93 -10.48 14.48
C ALA A 240 -14.92 -10.26 13.31
N LEU A 241 -14.51 -10.52 12.06
CA LEU A 241 -15.40 -10.47 10.89
C LEU A 241 -16.50 -11.53 10.97
N ASN A 242 -16.14 -12.76 11.34
CA ASN A 242 -17.11 -13.84 11.53
C ASN A 242 -18.12 -13.53 12.64
N ALA A 243 -17.68 -12.92 13.75
CA ALA A 243 -18.56 -12.48 14.83
C ALA A 243 -19.46 -11.30 14.43
N THR A 244 -18.97 -10.42 13.56
CA THR A 244 -19.74 -9.28 13.02
C THR A 244 -20.86 -9.77 12.10
N GLY A 245 -20.54 -10.67 11.17
CA GLY A 245 -21.47 -11.17 10.17
C GLY A 245 -21.62 -10.23 8.95
N GLN A 246 -21.97 -10.82 7.80
CA GLN A 246 -22.10 -10.10 6.53
C GLN A 246 -23.26 -9.09 6.54
N ASP A 247 -24.31 -9.34 7.32
CA ASP A 247 -25.50 -8.49 7.43
C ASP A 247 -25.24 -7.19 8.21
N LYS A 248 -24.16 -7.16 9.01
CA LYS A 248 -23.81 -6.01 9.86
C LYS A 248 -22.55 -5.29 9.43
N ILE A 249 -21.84 -5.82 8.41
CA ILE A 249 -20.61 -5.19 7.95
C ILE A 249 -20.91 -3.82 7.33
N ASN A 250 -20.19 -2.81 7.80
CA ASN A 250 -20.20 -1.43 7.34
C ASN A 250 -18.87 -0.78 7.77
N LEU A 251 -18.67 0.51 7.48
CA LEU A 251 -17.44 1.21 7.87
C LEU A 251 -17.18 1.18 9.39
N ASP A 252 -18.21 1.37 10.21
CA ASP A 252 -18.06 1.41 11.67
C ASP A 252 -17.67 0.04 12.24
N THR A 253 -18.33 -1.03 11.81
CA THR A 253 -17.99 -2.38 12.26
C THR A 253 -16.64 -2.83 11.72
N LEU A 254 -16.27 -2.44 10.50
CA LEU A 254 -14.95 -2.67 9.95
C LEU A 254 -13.86 -1.93 10.75
N PHE A 255 -14.14 -0.72 11.25
CA PHE A 255 -13.28 -0.02 12.21
C PHE A 255 -13.09 -0.78 13.51
N HIS A 256 -14.17 -1.31 14.07
CA HIS A 256 -14.07 -2.11 15.28
C HIS A 256 -13.26 -3.40 15.07
N VAL A 257 -13.44 -4.09 13.95
CA VAL A 257 -12.64 -5.26 13.55
C VAL A 257 -11.15 -4.91 13.52
N SER A 258 -10.81 -3.80 12.87
CA SER A 258 -9.43 -3.35 12.68
C SER A 258 -8.72 -2.94 13.98
N ARG A 259 -9.45 -2.67 15.08
CA ARG A 259 -8.86 -2.27 16.38
C ARG A 259 -8.49 -3.43 17.30
N ASN A 260 -8.94 -4.65 17.02
CA ASN A 260 -8.85 -5.78 17.96
C ASN A 260 -7.47 -6.47 18.01
N GLY A 261 -6.41 -5.88 17.43
CA GLY A 261 -5.01 -6.31 17.58
C GLY A 261 -4.18 -5.28 18.36
N LYS A 262 -3.44 -5.69 19.40
CA LYS A 262 -2.45 -4.86 20.13
C LYS A 262 -1.01 -5.14 19.61
N PRO A 263 0.01 -4.26 19.83
CA PRO A 263 0.00 -2.83 20.14
C PRO A 263 0.89 -2.04 19.17
N PHE A 264 0.94 -2.38 17.88
CA PHE A 264 1.54 -1.46 16.93
C PHE A 264 0.55 -0.33 16.66
N TYR A 265 1.05 0.91 16.65
CA TYR A 265 0.21 2.10 16.53
C TYR A 265 -0.50 2.11 15.18
N SER A 266 -1.76 1.66 15.17
CA SER A 266 -2.53 1.54 13.94
C SER A 266 -3.15 2.86 13.52
N PHE A 267 -2.95 3.19 12.25
CA PHE A 267 -3.74 4.19 11.55
C PHE A 267 -4.81 3.47 10.73
N ILE A 268 -6.08 3.69 11.07
CA ILE A 268 -7.20 3.06 10.35
C ILE A 268 -7.71 4.04 9.31
N TYR A 269 -7.72 3.62 8.05
CA TYR A 269 -8.30 4.39 6.95
C TYR A 269 -9.40 3.58 6.28
N PHE A 270 -10.50 4.26 5.96
CA PHE A 270 -11.62 3.73 5.18
C PHE A 270 -11.63 4.35 3.81
N ILE A 271 -12.00 3.53 2.83
CA ILE A 271 -12.08 3.95 1.45
C ILE A 271 -13.41 3.48 0.88
N LEU A 272 -14.20 4.40 0.33
CA LEU A 272 -15.54 4.16 -0.24
C LEU A 272 -15.52 4.16 -1.78
#